data_AF-A0ABD5XTU5-F1
#
_entry.id   AF-A0ABD5XTU5-F1
#
_cell.length_a   1.000
_cell.length_b   1.000
_cell.length_c   1.000
_cell.angle_alpha   90.00
_cell.angle_beta   90.00
_cell.angle_gamma   90.00
#
_symmetry.space_group_name_H-M   'P 1'
#
loop_
_entity.id
_entity.type
_entity.pdbx_description
1 polymer ?
#
loop_
_entity_poly.entity_id
_entity_poly.type
_entity_poly.pdbx_seq_one_letter_code
_entity_poly.pdbx_strand_id
1 'polypeptide(L)' 'MTRVEAGVEVDAAPEAVWRVLLAFDDYPDWNPLIRRVDGRAEADRRLRVLLTQRGLPRRSSRRP' A
#
# COMPACT_ATOMS: atom_id res chain seq x y z
N MET A 1 25.11 9.59 -2.74
CA MET A 1 23.71 9.19 -3.05
C MET A 1 23.57 7.72 -2.68
N THR A 2 22.54 7.35 -1.92
CA THR A 2 22.32 5.96 -1.51
C THR A 2 21.10 5.41 -2.24
N ARG A 3 21.24 4.27 -2.92
CA ARG A 3 20.16 3.53 -3.57
C ARG A 3 19.96 2.22 -2.82
N VAL A 4 18.71 1.85 -2.58
CA VAL A 4 18.35 0.58 -1.96
C VAL A 4 17.46 -0.19 -2.94
N GLU A 5 17.78 -1.45 -3.15
CA GLU A 5 17.04 -2.37 -4.01
C GLU A 5 16.77 -3.66 -3.22
N ALA A 6 15.56 -4.20 -3.38
CA ALA A 6 15.16 -5.48 -2.82
C ALA A 6 14.18 -6.14 -3.78
N GLY A 7 14.24 -7.46 -3.90
CA GLY A 7 13.37 -8.25 -4.77
C GLY A 7 13.17 -9.65 -4.21
N VAL A 8 12.09 -10.29 -4.65
CA VAL A 8 11.76 -11.69 -4.35
C VAL A 8 11.13 -12.31 -5.60
N GLU A 9 11.42 -13.58 -5.84
CA GLU A 9 10.79 -14.33 -6.92
C GLU A 9 9.42 -14.83 -6.48
N VAL A 10 8.42 -14.64 -7.34
CA VAL A 10 7.05 -15.13 -7.12
C VAL A 10 6.72 -16.06 -8.27
N ASP A 11 6.48 -17.34 -7.96
CA ASP A 11 6.10 -18.35 -8.94
C ASP A 11 4.63 -18.17 -9.36
N ALA A 12 4.37 -17.14 -10.15
CA ALA A 12 3.06 -16.81 -10.69
C ALA A 12 3.19 -16.02 -12.00
N ALA A 13 2.16 -16.10 -12.84
CA ALA A 13 2.06 -15.27 -14.03
C ALA A 13 1.99 -13.76 -13.64
N PRO A 14 2.63 -12.86 -14.40
CA PRO A 14 2.61 -11.42 -14.11
C PRO A 14 1.21 -10.83 -13.93
N GLU A 15 0.24 -11.30 -14.71
CA GLU A 15 -1.15 -10.83 -14.65
C GLU A 15 -1.84 -11.25 -13.36
N ALA A 16 -1.47 -12.41 -12.80
CA ALA A 16 -1.98 -12.88 -11.52
C ALA A 16 -1.42 -12.03 -10.37
N VAL A 17 -0.13 -11.74 -10.40
CA VAL A 17 0.52 -10.82 -9.44
C VAL A 17 -0.13 -9.44 -9.52
N TRP A 18 -0.33 -8.92 -10.74
CA TRP A 18 -0.95 -7.62 -10.93
C TRP A 18 -2.37 -7.56 -10.37
N ARG A 19 -3.17 -8.62 -10.55
CA ARG A 19 -4.52 -8.72 -9.99
C ARG A 19 -4.52 -8.60 -8.47
N VAL A 20 -3.61 -9.30 -7.79
CA VAL A 20 -3.46 -9.22 -6.33
C VAL A 20 -2.98 -7.84 -5.90
N LEU A 21 -2.03 -7.25 -6.61
CA LEU A 21 -1.56 -5.89 -6.34
C LEU A 21 -2.64 -4.83 -6.55
N LEU A 22 -3.67 -5.07 -7.36
CA LEU A 22 -4.79 -4.15 -7.52
C LEU A 22 -6.00 -4.48 -6.63
N ALA A 23 -6.01 -5.63 -5.96
CA ALA A 23 -7.05 -6.06 -5.04
C ALA A 23 -6.86 -5.40 -3.66
N PHE A 24 -7.05 -4.07 -3.60
CA PHE A 24 -6.80 -3.28 -2.40
C PHE A 24 -7.59 -3.70 -1.15
N ASP A 25 -8.76 -4.29 -1.33
CA ASP A 25 -9.60 -4.77 -0.23
C ASP A 25 -9.00 -6.00 0.47
N ASP A 26 -8.16 -6.77 -0.22
CA ASP A 26 -7.51 -7.98 0.30
C ASP A 26 -6.16 -7.68 0.97
N TYR A 27 -5.68 -6.43 0.88
CA TYR A 27 -4.41 -6.02 1.47
C TYR A 27 -4.30 -6.29 2.97
N PRO A 28 -5.34 -6.12 3.81
CA PRO A 28 -5.24 -6.37 5.25
C PRO A 28 -4.78 -7.80 5.62
N ASP A 29 -5.00 -8.78 4.74
CA ASP A 29 -4.69 -10.19 5.01
C ASP A 29 -3.18 -10.49 4.89
N TRP A 30 -2.46 -9.78 4.01
CA TRP A 30 -1.04 -10.05 3.73
C TRP A 30 -0.14 -8.81 3.86
N ASN A 31 -0.69 -7.60 3.75
CA ASN A 31 -0.02 -6.31 3.91
C ASN A 31 -0.70 -5.44 4.98
N PRO A 32 -0.56 -5.80 6.27
CA PRO A 32 -1.27 -5.13 7.36
C PRO A 32 -0.85 -3.66 7.57
N LEU A 33 0.25 -3.22 6.94
CA LEU A 33 0.68 -1.83 6.95
C LEU A 33 -0.32 -0.93 6.21
N ILE A 34 -0.87 -1.40 5.08
CA ILE A 34 -1.86 -0.68 4.29
C ILE A 34 -3.25 -1.12 4.75
N ARG A 35 -4.02 -0.18 5.32
CA ARG A 35 -5.37 -0.47 5.82
C ARG A 35 -6.47 -0.25 4.80
N ARG A 36 -6.27 0.71 3.91
CA ARG A 36 -7.26 1.11 2.92
C ARG A 36 -6.59 1.88 1.79
N VAL A 37 -7.04 1.63 0.57
CA VAL A 37 -6.69 2.42 -0.62
C VAL A 37 -7.98 2.88 -1.26
N ASP A 38 -8.12 4.19 -1.47
CA ASP A 38 -9.27 4.78 -2.17
C ASP A 38 -8.81 5.38 -3.50
N GLY A 39 -9.55 5.06 -4.58
CA GLY A 39 -9.31 5.59 -5.92
C GLY A 39 -9.32 4.49 -6.98
N ARG A 40 -8.97 4.85 -8.22
CA ARG A 40 -8.81 3.89 -9.33
C ARG A 40 -7.35 3.79 -9.71
N ALA A 41 -6.87 2.55 -9.85
CA ALA A 41 -5.51 2.26 -10.29
C ALA A 41 -5.40 2.39 -11.81
N GLU A 42 -5.40 3.64 -12.27
CA GLU A 42 -5.24 4.03 -13.67
C GLU A 42 -4.01 4.93 -13.79
N ALA A 43 -3.41 4.97 -14.99
CA ALA A 43 -2.34 5.92 -15.28
C ALA A 43 -2.79 7.36 -14.98
N ASP A 44 -1.88 8.16 -14.45
CA ASP A 44 -2.08 9.58 -14.11
C ASP A 44 -3.17 9.87 -13.06
N ARG A 45 -3.72 8.85 -12.39
CA ARG A 45 -4.63 9.00 -11.26
C ARG A 45 -3.91 8.96 -9.92
N ARG A 46 -4.50 9.63 -8.93
CA ARG A 46 -4.03 9.62 -7.53
C ARG A 46 -4.85 8.65 -6.70
N LEU A 47 -4.15 7.85 -5.90
CA LEU A 47 -4.71 7.00 -4.86
C LEU A 47 -4.53 7.67 -3.49
N ARG A 48 -5.51 7.52 -2.61
CA ARG A 48 -5.38 7.87 -1.19
C ARG A 48 -5.16 6.59 -0.39
N VAL A 49 -4.05 6.54 0.35
CA VAL A 49 -3.67 5.35 1.11
C VAL A 49 -3.70 5.68 2.59
N LEU A 50 -4.43 4.88 3.36
CA LEU A 50 -4.42 4.91 4.82
C LEU A 50 -3.47 3.84 5.34
N LEU A 51 -2.39 4.29 5.98
CA LEU A 51 -1.38 3.42 6.58
C LEU A 51 -1.61 3.29 8.09
N THR A 52 -1.29 2.12 8.66
CA THR A 52 -1.16 1.94 10.10
C THR A 52 0.26 1.59 10.46
N GLN A 53 0.97 2.55 11.04
CA GLN A 53 2.28 2.32 11.62
C GLN A 53 2.12 2.18 13.14
N ARG A 54 2.48 1.02 13.68
CA ARG A 54 2.55 0.82 15.13
C ARG A 54 3.69 1.71 15.67
N GLY A 55 3.39 2.56 16.66
CA GLY A 55 4.40 3.33 17.40
C GLY A 55 4.55 4.83 17.07
N LEU A 56 3.76 5.41 16.15
CA LEU A 56 3.73 6.86 15.99
C LEU A 56 2.69 7.49 16.93
N PRO A 57 3.02 8.54 17.71
CA PRO A 57 2.02 9.24 18.51
C PRO A 57 0.92 9.76 17.58
N ARG A 58 -0.34 9.46 17.90
CA ARG A 58 -1.48 10.07 17.23
C ARG A 58 -1.32 11.57 17.38
N ARG A 59 -1.01 12.26 16.29
CA ARG A 59 -0.94 13.73 16.26
C ARG A 59 -2.34 14.22 16.60
N SER A 60 -2.58 14.55 17.88
CA SER A 60 -3.80 15.21 18.31
C SER A 60 -3.84 16.54 17.56
N SER A 61 -4.82 16.66 16.67
CA SER A 61 -5.12 17.94 16.04
C SER A 61 -5.65 18.88 17.13
N ARG A 62 -4.75 19.62 17.77
CA ARG A 62 -5.12 20.83 18.47
C ARG A 62 -5.34 21.89 17.40
N ARG A 63 -6.59 22.04 16.96
CA ARG A 63 -7.01 23.24 16.23
C ARG A 63 -7.19 24.38 17.23
N PRO A 64 -6.85 25.62 16.85
CA PRO A 64 -7.08 26.82 17.66
C PRO A 64 -8.58 27.09 17.86
#